data_AF-A0A0M0BEW6-F1
#
_entry.id   AF-A0A0M0BEW6-F1
#
_cell.length_a   1.000
_cell.length_b   1.000
_cell.length_c   1.000
_cell.angle_alpha   90.00
_cell.angle_beta   90.00
_cell.angle_gamma   90.00
#
_symmetry.space_group_name_H-M   'P 1'
#
loop_
_entity.id
_entity.type
_entity.pdbx_description
1 polymer ?
#
loop_
_entity_poly.entity_id
_entity_poly.type
_entity_poly.pdbx_seq_one_letter_code
_entity_poly.pdbx_strand_id
1 'polypeptide(L)'
;MVTEVQRFTHSPANTLKKWADEPAWGEPLVGFSNGADPLYVFYKRDIGAFYRSPLEFLQSKYPDTAFDAENITVISWVLPQTAATKRDHRKETHFPSERWARSRIFGEEFNNKLRSHMVDFF
;
A
#
# COMPACT_ATOMS: atom_id res chain seq x y z
N MET A 1 -8.07 -12.00 -3.50
CA MET A 1 -7.19 -10.81 -3.40
C MET A 1 -7.80 -9.68 -2.58
N VAL A 2 -8.84 -8.97 -3.06
CA VAL A 2 -9.45 -7.86 -2.29
C VAL A 2 -9.87 -8.31 -0.90
N THR A 3 -10.64 -9.40 -0.82
CA THR A 3 -11.07 -10.03 0.44
C THR A 3 -9.91 -10.40 1.35
N GLU A 4 -8.75 -10.75 0.78
CA GLU A 4 -7.60 -11.17 1.57
C GLU A 4 -6.86 -9.99 2.18
N VAL A 5 -6.69 -8.90 1.42
CA VAL A 5 -6.17 -7.63 1.96
C VAL A 5 -7.09 -7.10 3.07
N GLN A 6 -8.41 -7.15 2.86
CA GLN A 6 -9.40 -6.76 3.87
C GLN A 6 -9.28 -7.64 5.12
N ARG A 7 -9.29 -8.97 4.96
CA ARG A 7 -9.14 -9.94 6.05
C ARG A 7 -7.88 -9.70 6.86
N PHE A 8 -6.73 -9.50 6.20
CA PHE A 8 -5.47 -9.25 6.89
C PHE A 8 -5.46 -7.89 7.59
N THR A 9 -6.13 -6.87 7.04
CA THR A 9 -6.28 -5.56 7.66
C THR A 9 -7.14 -5.57 8.92
N HIS A 10 -8.06 -6.53 9.05
CA HIS A 10 -8.83 -6.76 10.28
C HIS A 10 -8.10 -7.66 11.30
N SER A 11 -6.89 -8.11 10.99
CA SER A 11 -6.10 -8.91 11.94
C SER A 11 -5.50 -8.05 13.07
N PRO A 12 -5.12 -8.67 14.21
CA PRO A 12 -4.42 -7.96 15.29
C PRO A 12 -3.08 -7.33 14.90
N ALA A 13 -2.54 -7.64 13.71
CA ALA A 13 -1.33 -7.00 13.20
C ALA A 13 -1.53 -5.51 12.90
N ASN A 14 -2.75 -5.08 12.60
CA ASN A 14 -3.11 -3.68 12.39
C ASN A 14 -3.45 -3.04 13.74
N THR A 15 -2.45 -2.44 14.40
CA THR A 15 -2.60 -1.87 15.75
C THR A 15 -1.72 -0.63 15.93
N LEU A 16 -2.20 0.34 16.70
CA LEU A 16 -1.41 1.47 17.20
C LEU A 16 -0.61 1.16 18.46
N LYS A 17 -0.67 -0.08 18.97
CA LYS A 17 -0.04 -0.54 20.23
C LYS A 17 -0.40 0.33 21.43
N LYS A 18 -1.62 0.88 21.42
CA LYS A 18 -2.20 1.77 22.44
C LYS A 18 -3.72 1.80 22.28
N TRP A 19 -4.42 2.35 23.27
CA TRP A 19 -5.88 2.51 23.27
C TRP A 19 -6.61 1.19 23.02
N ALA A 20 -6.21 0.16 23.78
CA ALA A 20 -6.70 -1.21 23.62
C ALA A 20 -6.50 -1.75 22.19
N ASP A 21 -5.30 -1.54 21.65
CA ASP A 21 -4.87 -2.00 20.33
C ASP A 21 -5.80 -1.57 19.19
N GLU A 22 -6.29 -0.32 19.24
CA GLU A 22 -7.07 0.23 18.14
C GLU A 22 -6.27 0.19 16.82
N PRO A 23 -6.94 -0.01 15.67
CA PRO A 23 -6.24 -0.20 14.41
C PRO A 23 -5.53 1.08 13.94
N ALA A 24 -4.37 0.89 13.29
CA ALA A 24 -3.65 1.99 12.65
C ALA A 24 -4.38 2.48 11.39
N TRP A 25 -4.98 1.55 10.64
CA TRP A 25 -5.66 1.82 9.38
C TRP A 25 -7.12 1.37 9.40
N GLY A 26 -7.98 2.11 8.69
CA GLY A 26 -9.35 1.72 8.43
C GLY A 26 -9.46 0.70 7.30
N GLU A 27 -10.68 0.54 6.78
CA GLU A 27 -10.96 -0.36 5.66
C GLU A 27 -10.07 -0.03 4.45
N PRO A 28 -9.32 -1.01 3.92
CA PRO A 28 -8.41 -0.76 2.81
C PRO A 28 -9.18 -0.58 1.50
N LEU A 29 -8.65 0.23 0.60
CA LEU A 29 -9.09 0.27 -0.79
C LEU A 29 -8.10 -0.53 -1.62
N VAL A 30 -8.57 -1.46 -2.44
CA VAL A 30 -7.72 -2.28 -3.32
C VAL A 30 -8.10 -2.00 -4.77
N GLY A 31 -7.10 -1.65 -5.56
CA GLY A 31 -7.22 -1.36 -6.98
C GLY A 31 -6.28 -2.22 -7.79
N PHE A 32 -6.60 -2.35 -9.08
CA PHE A 32 -5.81 -3.10 -10.03
C PHE A 32 -5.61 -2.25 -11.29
N SER A 33 -4.44 -2.34 -11.88
CA SER A 33 -4.17 -1.84 -13.22
C SER A 33 -3.49 -2.92 -14.05
N ASN A 34 -3.73 -2.89 -15.36
CA ASN A 34 -3.02 -3.73 -16.30
C ASN A 34 -1.60 -3.19 -16.50
N GLY A 35 -0.59 -4.04 -16.68
CA GLY A 35 0.80 -3.61 -16.89
C GLY A 35 1.01 -2.79 -18.18
N ALA A 36 0.08 -2.88 -19.13
CA ALA A 36 0.01 -2.07 -20.35
C ALA A 36 -0.83 -0.78 -20.18
N ASP A 37 -1.20 -0.39 -18.95
CA ASP A 37 -1.94 0.86 -18.71
C ASP A 37 -1.16 2.07 -19.28
N PRO A 38 -1.79 2.91 -20.13
CA PRO A 38 -1.12 4.04 -20.77
C PRO A 38 -0.56 5.06 -19.77
N LEU A 39 -1.04 5.07 -18.52
CA LEU A 39 -0.50 5.93 -17.47
C LEU A 39 0.97 5.64 -17.16
N TYR A 40 1.45 4.39 -17.30
CA TYR A 40 2.87 4.08 -17.09
C TYR A 40 3.77 4.78 -18.12
N VAL A 41 3.35 4.77 -19.38
CA VAL A 41 4.06 5.48 -20.47
C VAL A 41 3.96 6.99 -20.27
N PHE A 42 2.77 7.49 -19.89
CA PHE A 42 2.56 8.91 -19.60
C PHE A 42 3.50 9.41 -18.50
N TYR A 43 3.52 8.76 -17.34
CA TYR A 43 4.35 9.18 -16.21
C TYR A 43 5.84 8.99 -16.50
N LYS A 44 6.23 7.93 -17.21
CA LYS A 44 7.63 7.76 -17.61
C LYS A 44 8.13 8.88 -18.51
N ARG A 45 7.30 9.32 -19.47
CA ARG A 45 7.63 10.46 -20.33
C ARG A 45 7.74 11.77 -19.55
N ASP A 46 6.84 11.99 -18.58
CA ASP A 46 6.74 13.23 -17.82
C ASP A 46 7.82 13.36 -16.72
N ILE A 47 8.07 12.27 -15.98
CA ILE A 47 9.02 12.24 -14.86
C ILE A 47 10.46 12.00 -15.35
N GLY A 48 10.63 11.11 -16.33
CA GLY A 48 11.93 10.80 -16.93
C GLY A 48 12.20 9.29 -17.11
N ALA A 49 13.17 8.98 -17.96
CA ALA A 49 13.50 7.61 -18.37
C ALA A 49 13.91 6.66 -17.22
N PHE A 50 14.28 7.20 -16.06
CA PHE A 50 14.59 6.42 -14.85
C PHE A 50 13.34 5.83 -14.18
N TYR A 51 12.15 6.37 -14.46
CA TYR A 51 10.90 5.79 -13.98
C TYR A 51 10.65 4.47 -14.72
N ARG A 52 10.39 3.41 -13.96
CA ARG A 52 10.20 2.05 -14.51
C ARG A 52 8.73 1.70 -14.66
N SER A 53 8.36 1.17 -15.81
CA SER A 53 7.07 0.50 -15.98
C SER A 53 7.04 -0.83 -15.22
N PRO A 54 5.85 -1.42 -14.98
CA PRO A 54 5.75 -2.74 -14.38
C PRO A 54 6.50 -3.83 -15.15
N LEU A 55 6.43 -3.77 -16.49
CA LEU A 55 7.15 -4.68 -17.38
C LEU A 55 8.68 -4.56 -17.18
N GLU A 56 9.22 -3.35 -17.18
CA GLU A 56 10.65 -3.11 -17.00
C GLU A 56 11.14 -3.53 -15.61
N PHE A 57 10.30 -3.33 -14.58
CA PHE A 57 10.61 -3.81 -13.24
C PHE A 57 10.71 -5.34 -13.20
N LEU A 58 9.74 -6.05 -13.79
CA LEU A 58 9.74 -7.52 -13.83
C LEU A 58 10.89 -8.09 -14.65
N GLN A 59 11.14 -7.56 -15.85
CA GLN A 59 12.27 -7.97 -16.69
C GLN A 59 13.62 -7.75 -15.98
N SER A 60 13.78 -6.65 -15.24
CA SER A 60 14.99 -6.39 -14.46
C SER A 60 15.14 -7.33 -13.26
N LYS A 61 14.04 -7.82 -12.69
CA LYS A 61 14.05 -8.69 -11.50
C LYS A 61 14.20 -10.17 -11.87
N TYR A 62 13.65 -10.57 -13.02
CA TYR A 62 13.62 -11.94 -13.52
C TYR A 62 14.11 -11.97 -14.98
N PRO A 63 15.43 -11.81 -15.21
CA PRO A 63 15.99 -11.63 -16.56
C PRO A 63 15.77 -12.83 -17.50
N ASP A 64 15.60 -14.02 -16.94
CA ASP A 64 15.40 -15.27 -17.71
C ASP A 64 13.92 -15.57 -17.97
N THR A 65 13.01 -14.67 -17.61
CA THR A 65 11.56 -14.82 -17.79
C THR A 65 11.03 -13.78 -18.77
N ALA A 66 10.32 -14.24 -19.80
CA ALA A 66 9.60 -13.36 -20.70
C ALA A 66 8.27 -12.93 -20.06
N PHE A 67 7.96 -11.64 -20.16
CA PHE A 67 6.70 -11.07 -19.69
C PHE A 67 6.08 -10.22 -20.79
N ASP A 68 4.75 -10.30 -20.91
CA ASP A 68 3.95 -9.39 -21.74
C ASP A 68 3.27 -8.37 -20.84
N ALA A 69 3.25 -7.09 -21.24
CA ALA A 69 2.68 -6.01 -20.44
C ALA A 69 1.19 -6.26 -20.12
N GLU A 70 0.46 -6.79 -21.09
CA GLU A 70 -0.97 -7.09 -21.05
C GLU A 70 -1.31 -8.21 -20.06
N ASN A 71 -0.35 -9.08 -19.75
CA ASN A 71 -0.49 -10.21 -18.84
C ASN A 71 -0.03 -9.88 -17.41
N ILE A 72 0.48 -8.66 -17.17
CA ILE A 72 0.88 -8.19 -15.84
C ILE A 72 -0.32 -7.53 -15.17
N THR A 73 -0.61 -7.91 -13.93
CA THR A 73 -1.55 -7.19 -13.06
C THR A 73 -0.77 -6.48 -11.95
N VAL A 74 -0.90 -5.16 -11.87
CA VAL A 74 -0.39 -4.38 -10.75
C VAL A 74 -1.48 -4.24 -9.70
N ILE A 75 -1.19 -4.72 -8.49
CA ILE A 75 -2.09 -4.65 -7.36
C ILE A 75 -1.65 -3.46 -6.50
N SER A 76 -2.56 -2.54 -6.23
CA SER A 76 -2.32 -1.38 -5.36
C SER A 76 -3.33 -1.37 -4.23
N TRP A 77 -2.90 -0.97 -3.04
CA TRP A 77 -3.81 -0.73 -1.93
C TRP A 77 -3.55 0.61 -1.24
N VAL A 78 -4.61 1.23 -0.76
CA VAL A 78 -4.58 2.41 0.10
C VAL A 78 -5.01 1.97 1.49
N LEU A 79 -4.26 2.42 2.51
CA LEU A 79 -4.55 2.19 3.92
C LEU A 79 -5.03 3.52 4.54
N PRO A 80 -6.35 3.75 4.65
CA PRO A 80 -6.87 5.05 5.07
C PRO A 80 -6.74 5.26 6.58
N GLN A 81 -6.57 6.52 6.98
CA GLN A 81 -6.60 6.89 8.40
C GLN A 81 -7.99 6.64 9.02
N THR A 82 -8.00 6.14 10.26
CA THR A 82 -9.24 5.90 11.02
C THR A 82 -9.97 7.20 11.37
N ALA A 83 -11.26 7.11 11.67
CA ALA A 83 -12.05 8.27 12.11
C ALA A 83 -11.49 8.89 13.42
N ALA A 84 -11.00 8.05 14.34
CA ALA A 84 -10.39 8.49 15.58
C ALA A 84 -9.09 9.27 15.33
N THR A 85 -8.19 8.75 14.48
CA THR A 85 -6.95 9.44 14.10
C THR A 85 -7.23 10.79 13.44
N LYS A 86 -8.15 10.83 12.47
CA LYS A 86 -8.55 12.08 11.80
C LYS A 86 -9.16 13.10 12.75
N ARG A 87 -10.01 12.67 13.70
CA ARG A 87 -10.64 13.55 14.68
C ARG A 87 -9.60 14.20 15.59
N ASP A 88 -8.63 13.44 16.07
CA ASP A 88 -7.63 13.98 16.98
C ASP A 88 -6.62 14.85 16.24
N HIS A 89 -6.19 14.43 15.05
CA HIS A 89 -5.26 15.22 14.23
C HIS A 89 -5.84 16.58 13.82
N ARG A 90 -7.15 16.69 13.60
CA ARG A 90 -7.83 17.97 13.29
C ARG A 90 -7.72 19.03 14.39
N LYS A 91 -7.41 18.65 15.63
CA LYS A 91 -7.27 19.60 16.76
C LYS A 91 -5.87 20.21 16.82
N GLU A 92 -4.92 19.61 16.12
CA GLU A 92 -3.53 20.02 16.19
C GLU A 92 -3.20 21.09 15.16
N THR A 93 -2.34 22.04 15.53
CA THR A 93 -1.95 23.17 14.68
C THR A 93 -0.44 23.27 14.45
N HIS A 94 0.36 22.55 15.24
CA HIS A 94 1.83 22.62 15.18
C HIS A 94 2.48 21.24 15.00
N PHE A 95 2.06 20.23 15.77
CA PHE A 95 2.58 18.87 15.67
C PHE A 95 1.50 17.85 15.31
N PRO A 96 1.84 16.71 14.68
CA PRO A 96 0.87 15.65 14.49
C PRO A 96 0.35 15.09 15.82
N SER A 97 -0.94 14.76 15.88
CA SER A 97 -1.50 14.03 17.02
C SER A 97 -0.77 12.71 17.25
N GLU A 98 -0.77 12.22 18.49
CA GLU A 98 -0.07 10.96 18.81
C GLU A 98 -0.58 9.79 17.95
N ARG A 99 -1.90 9.72 17.70
CA ARG A 99 -2.49 8.72 16.78
C ARG A 99 -1.87 8.77 15.39
N TRP A 100 -1.68 9.99 14.86
CA TRP A 100 -1.05 10.19 13.56
C TRP A 100 0.43 9.75 13.58
N ALA A 101 1.20 10.19 14.58
CA ALA A 101 2.59 9.81 14.74
C ALA A 101 2.77 8.28 14.86
N ARG A 102 1.88 7.62 15.62
CA ARG A 102 1.87 6.16 15.77
C ARG A 102 1.47 5.44 14.48
N SER A 103 0.49 5.94 13.73
CA SER A 103 0.10 5.36 12.44
C SER A 103 1.27 5.35 11.44
N ARG A 104 2.14 6.37 11.46
CA ARG A 104 3.35 6.39 10.63
C ARG A 104 4.32 5.25 10.96
N ILE A 105 4.48 4.91 12.25
CA ILE A 105 5.43 3.89 12.69
C ILE A 105 4.79 2.51 12.61
N PHE A 106 3.76 2.27 13.43
CA PHE A 106 3.13 0.95 13.54
C PHE A 106 2.27 0.61 12.33
N GLY A 107 1.73 1.63 11.65
CA GLY A 107 1.02 1.41 10.40
C GLY A 107 1.96 1.02 9.25
N GLU A 108 3.21 1.50 9.22
CA GLU A 108 4.21 1.03 8.24
C GLU A 108 4.73 -0.37 8.60
N GLU A 109 4.91 -0.68 9.90
CA GLU A 109 5.13 -2.07 10.34
C GLU A 109 4.02 -3.00 9.83
N PHE A 110 2.75 -2.59 9.94
CA PHE A 110 1.63 -3.34 9.39
C PHE A 110 1.69 -3.45 7.86
N ASN A 111 1.96 -2.35 7.14
CA ASN A 111 2.05 -2.34 5.68
C ASN A 111 3.15 -3.28 5.16
N ASN A 112 4.27 -3.38 5.88
CA ASN A 112 5.33 -4.34 5.59
C ASN A 112 4.89 -5.79 5.82
N LYS A 113 4.14 -6.06 6.89
CA LYS A 113 3.55 -7.39 7.11
C LYS A 113 2.53 -7.75 6.04
N LEU A 114 1.68 -6.80 5.64
CA LEU A 114 0.66 -7.01 4.61
C LEU A 114 1.31 -7.36 3.26
N ARG A 115 2.35 -6.63 2.81
CA ARG A 115 3.02 -6.97 1.54
C ARG A 115 3.71 -8.33 1.59
N SER A 116 4.35 -8.70 2.69
CA SER A 116 4.96 -10.02 2.85
C SER A 116 3.91 -11.11 2.81
N HIS A 117 2.82 -10.94 3.57
CA HIS A 117 1.68 -11.86 3.58
C HIS A 117 1.08 -12.04 2.18
N MET A 118 0.92 -10.95 1.43
CA MET A 118 0.40 -11.02 0.07
C MET A 118 1.35 -11.73 -0.90
N VAL A 119 2.67 -11.66 -0.70
CA VAL A 119 3.63 -12.45 -1.48
C VAL A 119 3.49 -13.93 -1.17
N ASP A 120 3.37 -14.31 0.11
CA ASP A 120 3.24 -15.69 0.56
C ASP A 120 1.88 -16.33 0.19
N PHE A 121 0.86 -15.50 -0.03
CA PHE A 121 -0.47 -15.94 -0.45
C PHE A 121 -0.54 -16.39 -1.92
N PHE A 122 0.44 -16.02 -2.75
CA PHE A 122 0.57 -16.46 -4.15
C PHE A 122 1.49 -17.67 -4.27
#